data_AF-A0A6M0C9U4-F1
#
_entry.id   AF-A0A6M0C9U4-F1
#
_cell.length_a   1.000
_cell.length_b   1.000
_cell.length_c   1.000
_cell.angle_alpha   90.00
_cell.angle_beta   90.00
_cell.angle_gamma   90.00
#
_symmetry.space_group_name_H-M   'P 1'
#
loop_
_entity.id
_entity.type
_entity.pdbx_description
1 polymer ?
#
loop_
_entity_poly.entity_id
_entity_poly.type
_entity_poly.pdbx_seq_one_letter_code
_entity_poly.pdbx_strand_id
1 'polypeptide(L)'
;MTLTFDPIAYRDLLIKFTPKVIETEREYEEYLRVLEELTFAQNLTREEKALYRLLVLLTENYETENYPMPSVELGDILKHLMESSGISQNDLAGIIGSDEMVSQLVDGKCSLNSWQAKALGDYFQVSPSLFQDC
;
A
#
# COMPACT_ATOMS: atom_id res chain seq x y z
N MET A 1 35.83 -10.45 -5.73
CA MET A 1 35.30 -11.82 -5.60
C MET A 1 33.80 -11.74 -5.75
N THR A 2 33.25 -12.33 -6.81
CA THR A 2 31.80 -12.34 -7.07
C THR A 2 31.12 -13.22 -6.02
N LEU A 3 30.47 -12.61 -5.04
CA LEU A 3 29.69 -13.29 -4.01
C LEU A 3 28.42 -13.89 -4.65
N THR A 4 28.54 -15.15 -5.06
CA THR A 4 27.47 -15.97 -5.63
C THR A 4 26.50 -16.41 -4.55
N PHE A 5 25.23 -16.63 -4.93
CA PHE A 5 24.20 -17.18 -4.06
C PHE A 5 24.61 -18.57 -3.55
N ASP A 6 24.48 -18.81 -2.24
CA ASP A 6 24.80 -20.08 -1.61
C ASP A 6 23.52 -20.96 -1.47
N PRO A 7 23.39 -22.02 -2.27
CA PRO A 7 22.22 -22.89 -2.23
C PRO A 7 22.14 -23.73 -0.96
N ILE A 8 23.25 -23.99 -0.27
CA ILE A 8 23.26 -24.77 0.98
C ILE A 8 22.72 -23.90 2.10
N ALA A 9 23.24 -22.67 2.23
CA ALA A 9 22.73 -21.71 3.21
C ALA A 9 21.24 -21.41 3.00
N TYR A 10 20.79 -21.26 1.75
CA TYR A 10 19.35 -21.09 1.47
C TYR A 10 18.54 -22.34 1.82
N ARG A 11 19.05 -23.54 1.55
CA ARG A 11 18.39 -24.79 1.95
C ARG A 11 18.21 -24.88 3.47
N ASP A 12 19.23 -24.51 4.23
CA ASP A 12 19.16 -24.53 5.69
C ASP A 12 18.12 -23.55 6.22
N LEU A 13 18.00 -22.36 5.61
CA LEU A 13 16.91 -21.42 5.88
C LEU A 13 15.54 -22.04 5.57
N LEU A 14 15.38 -22.69 4.42
CA LEU A 14 14.10 -23.34 4.07
C LEU A 14 13.74 -24.49 5.01
N ILE A 15 14.72 -25.25 5.52
CA ILE A 15 14.49 -26.30 6.52
C ILE A 15 14.12 -25.68 7.87
N LYS A 16 14.75 -24.57 8.24
CA LYS A 16 14.48 -23.89 9.50
C LYS A 16 13.07 -23.29 9.57
N PHE A 17 12.64 -22.62 8.48
CA PHE A 17 11.38 -21.89 8.45
C PHE A 17 10.24 -22.64 7.77
N THR A 18 10.54 -23.70 7.01
CA THR A 18 9.58 -24.55 6.28
C THR A 18 8.45 -23.76 5.60
N PRO A 19 8.77 -22.78 4.74
CA PRO A 19 7.76 -21.91 4.19
C PRO A 19 6.76 -22.68 3.32
N LYS A 20 5.48 -22.38 3.48
CA LYS A 20 4.33 -22.92 2.74
C LYS A 20 3.29 -21.82 2.55
N VAL A 21 2.29 -22.08 1.72
CA VAL A 21 1.12 -21.21 1.63
C VAL A 21 0.45 -21.12 3.01
N ILE A 22 0.18 -19.89 3.44
CA ILE A 22 -0.45 -19.60 4.72
C ILE A 22 -1.93 -19.96 4.62
N GLU A 23 -2.41 -20.82 5.50
CA GLU A 23 -3.80 -21.29 5.51
C GLU A 23 -4.52 -20.94 6.81
N THR A 24 -3.78 -20.49 7.82
CA THR A 24 -4.30 -20.20 9.16
C THR A 24 -3.70 -18.92 9.74
N GLU A 25 -4.45 -18.25 10.61
CA GLU A 25 -3.99 -17.04 11.32
C GLU A 25 -2.71 -17.28 12.11
N ARG A 26 -2.56 -18.46 12.73
CA ARG A 26 -1.35 -18.81 13.49
C ARG A 26 -0.10 -18.84 12.59
N GLU A 27 -0.23 -19.38 11.38
CA GLU A 27 0.87 -19.41 10.41
C GLU A 27 1.21 -18.00 9.92
N TYR A 28 0.19 -17.16 9.74
CA TYR A 28 0.34 -15.76 9.41
C TYR A 28 1.13 -14.99 10.49
N GLU A 29 0.73 -15.12 11.77
CA GLU A 29 1.43 -14.51 12.90
C GLU A 29 2.89 -14.99 13.03
N GLU A 30 3.14 -16.28 12.79
CA GLU A 30 4.49 -16.85 12.77
C GLU A 30 5.35 -16.20 11.68
N TYR A 31 4.79 -15.96 10.50
CA TYR A 31 5.51 -15.34 9.37
C TYR A 31 5.77 -13.87 9.62
N LEU A 32 4.80 -13.15 10.20
CA LEU A 32 4.99 -11.76 10.61
C LEU A 32 6.13 -11.61 11.62
N ARG A 33 6.22 -12.51 12.60
CA ARG A 33 7.33 -12.49 13.58
C ARG A 33 8.69 -12.66 12.90
N VAL A 34 8.81 -13.58 11.95
CA VAL A 34 10.06 -13.80 11.22
C VAL A 34 10.38 -12.62 10.31
N LEU A 35 9.39 -12.05 9.64
CA LEU A 35 9.55 -10.85 8.82
C LEU A 35 10.00 -9.65 9.66
N GLU A 36 9.46 -9.50 10.86
CA GLU A 36 9.87 -8.46 11.81
C GLU A 36 11.34 -8.62 12.20
N GLU A 37 11.75 -9.83 12.60
CA GLU A 37 13.15 -10.15 12.93
C GLU A 37 14.10 -9.83 11.76
N LEU A 38 13.74 -10.23 10.55
CA LEU A 38 14.54 -9.98 9.35
C LEU A 38 14.57 -8.50 8.96
N THR A 39 13.48 -7.76 9.20
CA THR A 39 13.39 -6.31 8.89
C THR A 39 14.35 -5.50 9.75
N PHE A 40 14.52 -5.87 11.03
CA PHE A 40 15.43 -5.19 11.96
C PHE A 40 16.87 -5.72 11.94
N ALA A 41 17.16 -6.75 11.13
CA ALA A 41 18.51 -7.27 10.98
C ALA A 41 19.41 -6.29 10.20
N GLN A 42 20.55 -5.91 10.78
CA GLN A 42 21.43 -4.89 10.18
C GLN A 42 22.11 -5.34 8.87
N ASN A 43 22.36 -6.63 8.70
CA ASN A 43 23.12 -7.16 7.56
C ASN A 43 22.56 -8.50 7.07
N LEU A 44 21.43 -8.46 6.35
CA LEU A 44 20.90 -9.67 5.71
C LEU A 44 21.82 -10.16 4.60
N THR A 45 22.13 -11.46 4.64
CA THR A 45 22.74 -12.22 3.55
C THR A 45 21.83 -12.25 2.32
N ARG A 46 22.36 -12.72 1.18
CA ARG A 46 21.59 -12.79 -0.06
C ARG A 46 20.46 -13.82 0.04
N GLU A 47 20.71 -14.88 0.79
CA GLU A 47 19.82 -16.01 1.04
C GLU A 47 18.72 -15.60 2.01
N GLU A 48 19.03 -14.86 3.08
CA GLU A 48 18.02 -14.29 3.98
C GLU A 48 17.15 -13.26 3.25
N LYS A 49 17.72 -12.44 2.36
CA LYS A 49 16.92 -11.54 1.50
C LYS A 49 15.98 -12.30 0.56
N ALA A 50 16.41 -13.45 0.05
CA ALA A 50 15.56 -14.29 -0.79
C ALA A 50 14.42 -14.92 0.02
N LEU A 51 14.71 -15.42 1.23
CA LEU A 51 13.70 -15.92 2.16
C LEU A 51 12.72 -14.81 2.56
N TYR A 52 13.23 -13.63 2.93
CA TYR A 52 12.41 -12.47 3.30
C TYR A 52 11.39 -12.15 2.21
N ARG A 53 11.84 -12.05 0.95
CA ARG A 53 10.95 -11.80 -0.19
C ARG A 53 9.90 -12.90 -0.38
N LEU A 54 10.27 -14.16 -0.17
CA LEU A 54 9.32 -15.27 -0.23
C LEU A 54 8.25 -15.15 0.86
N LEU A 55 8.65 -14.85 2.10
CA LEU A 55 7.72 -14.70 3.22
C LEU A 55 6.79 -13.50 3.01
N VAL A 56 7.30 -12.35 2.54
CA VAL A 56 6.47 -11.19 2.18
C VAL A 56 5.40 -11.58 1.17
N LEU A 57 5.78 -12.26 0.09
CA LEU A 57 4.83 -12.66 -0.96
C LEU A 57 3.73 -13.59 -0.41
N LEU A 58 4.08 -14.52 0.48
CA LEU A 58 3.13 -15.44 1.11
C LEU A 58 2.18 -14.70 2.06
N THR A 59 2.70 -13.74 2.83
CA THR A 59 1.94 -12.86 3.72
C THR A 59 0.96 -11.98 2.92
N GLU A 60 1.42 -11.29 1.87
CA GLU A 60 0.58 -10.44 1.01
C GLU A 60 -0.55 -11.23 0.35
N ASN A 61 -0.28 -12.46 -0.08
CA ASN A 61 -1.31 -13.34 -0.65
C ASN A 61 -2.39 -13.68 0.39
N TYR A 62 -1.99 -13.97 1.63
CA TYR A 62 -2.93 -14.23 2.72
C TYR A 62 -3.75 -12.98 3.08
N GLU A 63 -3.11 -11.82 3.18
CA GLU A 63 -3.76 -10.53 3.47
C GLU A 63 -4.78 -10.15 2.41
N THR A 64 -4.49 -10.40 1.13
CA THR A 64 -5.42 -10.09 0.04
C THR A 64 -6.77 -10.80 0.21
N GLU A 65 -6.77 -12.03 0.73
CA GLU A 65 -7.99 -12.82 0.93
C GLU A 65 -8.65 -12.59 2.30
N ASN A 66 -7.87 -12.36 3.35
CA ASN A 66 -8.35 -12.33 4.74
C ASN A 66 -8.45 -10.92 5.33
N TYR A 67 -7.65 -9.99 4.82
CA TYR A 67 -7.57 -8.59 5.24
C TYR A 67 -7.71 -7.64 4.04
N PRO A 68 -8.80 -7.74 3.25
CA PRO A 68 -9.00 -6.83 2.14
C PRO A 68 -8.98 -5.39 2.67
N MET A 69 -8.14 -4.54 2.08
CA MET A 69 -8.16 -3.12 2.44
C MET A 69 -9.59 -2.62 2.26
N PRO A 70 -10.16 -1.91 3.25
CA PRO A 70 -11.45 -1.29 3.06
C PRO A 70 -11.34 -0.39 1.84
N SER A 71 -12.30 -0.51 0.91
CA SER A 71 -12.41 0.43 -0.19
C SER A 71 -12.62 1.81 0.42
N VAL A 72 -11.57 2.61 0.46
CA VAL A 72 -11.67 3.99 0.94
C VAL A 72 -12.39 4.76 -0.14
N GLU A 73 -13.57 5.28 0.16
CA GLU A 73 -14.27 6.12 -0.80
C GLU A 73 -13.42 7.36 -1.07
N LEU A 74 -13.40 7.77 -2.33
CA LEU A 74 -12.63 8.93 -2.77
C LEU A 74 -12.99 10.21 -2.02
N GLY A 75 -14.25 10.31 -1.57
CA GLY A 75 -14.71 11.39 -0.70
C GLY A 75 -14.00 11.41 0.66
N ASP A 76 -13.67 10.24 1.24
CA ASP A 76 -12.95 10.16 2.52
C ASP A 76 -11.46 10.47 2.34
N ILE A 77 -10.85 10.05 1.23
CA ILE A 77 -9.49 10.47 0.86
C ILE A 77 -9.44 11.99 0.71
N LEU A 78 -10.43 12.57 0.00
CA LEU A 78 -10.48 14.01 -0.21
C LEU A 78 -10.69 14.78 1.10
N LYS A 79 -11.60 14.34 1.97
CA LYS A 79 -11.78 14.95 3.30
C LYS A 79 -10.47 14.94 4.09
N HIS A 80 -9.76 13.81 4.09
CA HIS A 80 -8.47 13.70 4.77
C HIS A 80 -7.40 14.64 4.18
N LEU A 81 -7.34 14.77 2.85
CA LEU A 81 -6.45 15.70 2.17
C LEU A 81 -6.80 17.17 2.47
N MET A 82 -8.09 17.50 2.55
CA MET A 82 -8.55 18.83 2.93
C MET A 82 -8.21 19.18 4.37
N GLU A 83 -8.42 18.25 5.31
CA GLU A 83 -8.06 18.41 6.72
C GLU A 83 -6.56 18.59 6.92
N SER A 84 -5.74 17.77 6.26
CA SER A 84 -4.27 17.85 6.34
C SER A 84 -3.69 19.10 5.67
N SER A 85 -4.34 19.59 4.62
CA SER A 85 -3.92 20.81 3.89
C SER A 85 -4.54 22.10 4.46
N GLY A 86 -5.49 21.98 5.41
CA GLY A 86 -6.16 23.10 6.05
C GLY A 86 -7.08 23.91 5.12
N ILE A 87 -7.62 23.29 4.06
CA ILE A 87 -8.46 23.97 3.07
C ILE A 87 -9.95 23.67 3.27
N SER A 88 -10.80 24.64 2.93
CA SER A 88 -12.25 24.46 2.92
C SER A 88 -12.77 23.98 1.57
N GLN A 89 -14.03 23.53 1.52
CA GLN A 89 -14.69 23.15 0.27
C GLN A 89 -14.74 24.31 -0.74
N ASN A 90 -14.91 25.55 -0.26
CA ASN A 90 -14.90 26.75 -1.11
C ASN A 90 -13.53 26.99 -1.76
N ASP A 91 -12.44 26.72 -1.04
CA ASP A 91 -11.09 26.86 -1.59
C ASP A 91 -10.87 25.82 -2.69
N LEU A 92 -11.38 24.60 -2.48
CA LEU A 92 -11.37 23.54 -3.49
C LEU A 92 -12.19 23.92 -4.72
N ALA A 93 -13.35 24.56 -4.55
CA ALA A 93 -14.17 25.06 -5.65
C ALA A 93 -13.40 26.09 -6.50
N GLY A 94 -12.50 26.88 -5.88
CA GLY A 94 -11.59 27.77 -6.61
C GLY A 94 -10.56 27.06 -7.49
N ILE A 95 -10.21 25.80 -7.18
CA ILE A 95 -9.23 24.99 -7.91
C ILE A 95 -9.91 24.24 -9.08
N ILE A 96 -11.02 23.57 -8.81
CA ILE A 96 -11.73 22.76 -9.83
C ILE A 96 -12.87 23.49 -10.56
N GLY A 97 -13.25 24.68 -10.08
CA GLY A 97 -14.15 25.62 -10.75
C GLY A 97 -15.64 25.44 -10.50
N SER A 98 -16.06 24.55 -9.59
CA SER A 98 -17.49 24.30 -9.31
C SER A 98 -17.73 23.73 -7.90
N ASP A 99 -18.50 24.45 -7.07
CA ASP A 99 -18.96 24.01 -5.74
C ASP A 99 -19.84 22.75 -5.79
N GLU A 100 -20.64 22.61 -6.85
CA GLU A 100 -21.50 21.46 -7.06
C GLU A 100 -20.68 20.18 -7.25
N MET A 101 -19.55 20.29 -7.95
CA MET A 101 -18.60 19.18 -8.12
C MET A 101 -17.87 18.87 -6.82
N VAL A 102 -17.43 19.88 -6.05
CA VAL A 102 -16.82 19.67 -4.73
C VAL A 102 -17.76 18.88 -3.82
N SER A 103 -19.04 19.26 -3.77
CA SER A 103 -20.05 18.57 -2.97
C SER A 103 -20.23 17.12 -3.41
N GLN A 104 -20.32 16.88 -4.72
CA GLN A 104 -20.42 15.52 -5.28
C GLN A 104 -19.18 14.66 -4.98
N LEU A 105 -17.99 15.25 -5.02
CA LEU A 105 -16.73 14.61 -4.65
C LEU A 105 -16.69 14.20 -3.18
N VAL A 106 -17.11 15.10 -2.29
CA VAL A 106 -17.18 14.85 -0.84
C VAL A 106 -18.24 13.79 -0.49
N ASP A 107 -19.33 13.75 -1.26
CA ASP A 107 -20.41 12.76 -1.16
C ASP A 107 -20.09 11.43 -1.90
N GLY A 108 -18.89 11.27 -2.47
CA GLY A 108 -18.47 10.03 -3.16
C GLY A 108 -19.12 9.80 -4.53
N LYS A 109 -19.94 10.73 -5.03
CA LYS A 109 -20.57 10.69 -6.35
C LYS A 109 -19.62 11.28 -7.38
N CYS A 110 -18.62 10.52 -7.76
CA CYS A 110 -17.52 11.08 -8.52
C CYS A 110 -17.81 11.18 -10.04
N SER A 111 -17.47 12.32 -10.63
CA SER A 111 -17.33 12.49 -12.10
C SER A 111 -16.36 13.64 -12.39
N LEU A 112 -15.07 13.34 -12.17
CA LEU A 112 -13.96 14.26 -12.45
C LEU A 112 -13.49 14.11 -13.89
N ASN A 113 -13.15 15.23 -14.53
CA ASN A 113 -12.42 15.17 -15.79
C ASN A 113 -10.90 15.09 -15.56
N SER A 114 -10.16 14.65 -16.59
CA SER A 114 -8.70 14.47 -16.50
C SER A 114 -7.93 15.74 -16.10
N TRP A 115 -8.43 16.92 -16.49
CA TRP A 115 -7.82 18.20 -16.10
C TRP A 115 -8.00 18.49 -14.61
N GLN A 116 -9.19 18.26 -14.05
CA GLN A 116 -9.49 18.45 -12.63
C GLN A 116 -8.73 17.45 -11.75
N ALA A 117 -8.68 16.18 -12.15
CA ALA A 117 -7.88 15.16 -11.48
C ALA A 117 -6.39 15.55 -11.41
N LYS A 118 -5.86 16.14 -12.50
CA LYS A 118 -4.50 16.67 -12.54
C LYS A 118 -4.33 17.89 -11.65
N ALA A 119 -5.26 18.85 -11.68
CA ALA A 119 -5.21 20.04 -10.83
C ALA A 119 -5.21 19.69 -9.34
N LEU A 120 -6.03 18.71 -8.93
CA LEU A 120 -6.06 18.19 -7.56
C LEU A 120 -4.78 17.44 -7.21
N GLY A 121 -4.27 16.58 -8.10
CA GLY A 121 -3.00 15.89 -7.91
C GLY A 121 -1.83 16.85 -7.74
N ASP A 122 -1.74 17.87 -8.59
CA ASP A 122 -0.71 18.91 -8.53
C ASP A 122 -0.83 19.73 -7.23
N TYR A 123 -2.05 20.03 -6.77
CA TYR A 123 -2.28 20.80 -5.54
C TYR A 123 -1.92 20.02 -4.27
N PHE A 124 -2.44 18.80 -4.13
CA PHE A 124 -2.20 17.95 -2.96
C PHE A 124 -0.85 17.22 -3.02
N GLN A 125 -0.09 17.37 -4.10
CA GLN A 125 1.17 16.66 -4.35
C GLN A 125 1.01 15.13 -4.31
N VAL A 126 -0.13 14.65 -4.80
CA VAL A 126 -0.44 13.21 -4.91
C VAL A 126 -0.61 12.81 -6.37
N SER A 127 -0.52 11.51 -6.66
CA SER A 127 -0.71 11.04 -8.02
C SER A 127 -2.11 11.38 -8.52
N PRO A 128 -2.26 12.00 -9.71
CA PRO A 128 -3.57 12.27 -10.31
C PRO A 128 -4.43 11.01 -10.49
N SER A 129 -3.81 9.83 -10.55
CA SER A 129 -4.51 8.55 -10.64
C SER A 129 -5.43 8.28 -9.46
N LEU A 130 -5.16 8.84 -8.27
CA LEU A 130 -6.06 8.77 -7.12
C LEU A 130 -7.43 9.38 -7.40
N PHE A 131 -7.52 10.27 -8.38
CA PHE A 131 -8.74 10.98 -8.78
C PHE A 131 -9.29 10.54 -10.15
N GLN A 132 -8.68 9.54 -10.79
CA GLN A 132 -9.03 9.07 -12.13
C GLN A 132 -10.01 7.88 -12.13
N ASP A 133 -10.10 7.13 -11.04
CA ASP A 133 -11.01 5.97 -10.92
C ASP A 133 -12.41 6.36 -10.43
N CYS A 134 -12.81 7.57 -10.81
CA CYS A 134 -14.16 8.09 -10.81
C CYS A 134 -14.79 7.85 -12.19
#